data_AF-F9P7C7-F1
#
_entry.id   AF-F9P7C7-F1
#
_cell.length_a   1.000
_cell.length_b   1.000
_cell.length_c   1.000
_cell.angle_alpha   90.00
_cell.angle_beta   90.00
_cell.angle_gamma   90.00
#
_symmetry.space_group_name_H-M   'P 1'
#
loop_
_entity.id
_entity.type
_entity.pdbx_description
1 polymer ?
#
loop_
_entity_poly.entity_id
_entity_poly.type
_entity_poly.pdbx_seq_one_letter_code
_entity_poly.pdbx_strand_id
1 'polypeptide(L)' 'MKIETKTDVVFSGLGWIRVIGPAQIAVWAPEEVAVVTRKAII' A
#
# COMPACT_ATOMS: atom_id res chain seq x y z
N MET A 1 -7.60 2.86 5.42
CA MET A 1 -7.74 1.68 4.55
C MET A 1 -7.45 0.43 5.37
N LYS A 2 -8.35 -0.56 5.30
CA LYS A 2 -8.20 -1.82 6.04
C LYS A 2 -7.48 -2.85 5.17
N ILE A 3 -6.43 -3.44 5.70
CA ILE A 3 -5.66 -4.56 5.13
C ILE A 3 -6.00 -5.78 5.98
N GLU A 4 -6.33 -6.91 5.34
CA GLU A 4 -6.63 -8.17 6.05
C GLU A 4 -5.60 -9.27 5.81
N THR A 5 -4.87 -9.19 4.70
CA THR A 5 -3.90 -10.20 4.26
C THR A 5 -2.60 -9.55 3.82
N LYS A 6 -1.56 -10.35 3.54
CA LYS A 6 -0.28 -9.86 3.02
C LYS A 6 -0.47 -9.01 1.76
N THR A 7 -0.20 -7.72 1.86
CA THR A 7 -0.54 -6.74 0.81
C THR A 7 0.59 -5.72 0.66
N ASP A 8 0.89 -5.35 -0.59
CA ASP A 8 1.82 -4.28 -0.89
C ASP A 8 1.00 -2.99 -1.16
N VAL A 9 1.36 -1.92 -0.46
CA VAL A 9 0.84 -0.56 -0.66
C VAL A 9 1.83 0.17 -1.55
N VAL A 10 1.44 0.46 -2.78
CA VAL A 10 2.31 0.95 -3.84
C VAL A 10 2.13 2.46 -4.00
N PHE A 11 3.25 3.17 -4.02
CA PHE A 11 3.34 4.58 -4.37
C PHE A 11 4.00 4.68 -5.74
N SER A 12 3.25 5.13 -6.74
CA SER A 12 3.74 5.22 -8.12
C SER A 12 5.01 6.06 -8.22
N GLY A 13 6.06 5.49 -8.82
CA GLY A 13 7.36 6.15 -9.00
C GLY A 13 8.32 6.12 -7.81
N LEU A 14 7.89 5.63 -6.64
CA LEU A 14 8.74 5.55 -5.43
C LEU A 14 9.03 4.11 -5.00
N GLY A 15 8.01 3.25 -5.00
CA GLY A 15 8.14 1.87 -4.53
C GLY A 15 6.89 1.38 -3.79
N TRP A 16 7.07 0.45 -2.86
CA TRP A 16 5.98 -0.08 -2.07
C TRP A 16 6.36 -0.37 -0.62
N ILE A 17 5.37 -0.32 0.26
CA ILE A 17 5.46 -0.75 1.64
C ILE A 17 4.69 -2.06 1.79
N ARG A 18 5.34 -3.06 2.39
CA ARG A 18 4.70 -4.35 2.65
C ARG A 18 4.02 -4.36 4.01
N VAL A 19 2.76 -4.75 4.01
CA VAL A 19 2.01 -5.06 5.22
C VAL A 19 1.88 -6.57 5.34
N ILE A 20 2.46 -7.15 6.40
CA ILE A 20 2.57 -8.61 6.57
C ILE A 20 1.32 -9.27 7.19
N GLY A 21 0.43 -8.48 7.80
CA GLY A 21 -0.76 -8.98 8.49
C GLY A 21 -1.88 -7.93 8.55
N PRO A 22 -2.98 -8.22 9.28
CA PRO A 22 -4.10 -7.31 9.38
C PRO A 22 -3.70 -5.94 9.96
N ALA A 23 -4.07 -4.86 9.28
CA ALA A 23 -3.74 -3.50 9.72
C ALA A 23 -4.75 -2.48 9.19
N GLN A 24 -4.96 -1.40 9.95
CA GLN A 24 -5.61 -0.20 9.46
C GLN A 24 -4.52 0.85 9.18
N ILE A 25 -4.45 1.35 7.95
CA ILE A 25 -3.43 2.33 7.57
C ILE A 25 -4.06 3.60 6.99
N ALA A 26 -3.37 4.73 7.18
CA ALA A 26 -3.61 5.97 6.49
C ALA A 26 -2.34 6.33 5.72
N VAL A 27 -2.51 6.82 4.49
CA VAL A 27 -1.42 7.18 3.59
C VAL A 27 -1.76 8.53 2.98
N TRP A 28 -0.74 9.37 2.83
CA TRP A 28 -0.85 10.69 2.24
C TRP A 28 0.12 10.78 1.07
N ALA A 29 -0.34 11.32 -0.03
CA ALA A 29 0.45 11.61 -1.22
C ALA A 29 -0.16 12.83 -1.95
N PRO A 30 0.63 13.58 -2.73
CA PRO A 30 0.10 14.60 -3.64
C PRO A 30 -0.94 14.03 -4.62
N GLU A 31 -1.80 14.87 -5.17
CA GLU A 31 -2.89 14.45 -6.08
C GLU A 31 -2.36 13.69 -7.30
N GLU A 32 -1.16 14.04 -7.77
CA GLU A 32 -0.51 13.44 -8.92
C GLU A 32 0.11 12.06 -8.60
N VAL A 33 0.24 11.71 -7.32
CA VAL A 33 0.87 10.46 -6.88
C VAL A 33 -0.21 9.43 -6.53
N ALA A 34 -0.41 8.49 -7.46
CA ALA A 34 -1.31 7.38 -7.22
C ALA A 34 -0.82 6.45 -6.09
N VAL A 35 -1.72 6.16 -5.16
CA VAL A 35 -1.52 5.17 -4.10
C VAL A 35 -2.51 4.03 -4.29
N VAL A 36 -2.00 2.82 -4.48
CA VAL A 36 -2.83 1.63 -4.76
C VAL A 36 -2.42 0.44 -3.90
N THR A 37 -3.36 -0.47 -3.68
CA THR A 37 -3.08 -1.77 -3.06
C THR A 37 -3.01 -2.88 -4.08
N ARG A 38 -2.08 -3.81 -3.88
CA ARG A 38 -2.03 -5.07 -4.64
C ARG A 38 -1.68 -6.25 -3.75
N LYS A 39 -1.97 -7.46 -4.23
CA LYS A 39 -1.43 -8.69 -3.63
C LYS A 39 0.09 -8.61 -3.57
N ALA A 40 0.66 -9.04 -2.45
CA ALA A 40 2.10 -8.99 -2.28
C ALA A 40 2.82 -9.80 -3.38
N ILE A 41 3.85 -9.19 -3.99
CA ILE A 41 4.62 -9.83 -5.06
C ILE A 41 5.73 -10.77 -4.53
N ILE A 42 6.02 -10.70 -3.23
CA ILE A 42 6.96 -11.56 -2.50
C ILE A 42 6.28 -11.98 -1.19
#